data_AF-A0A085F7H6-F1
#
_entry.id   AF-A0A085F7H6-F1
#
_cell.length_a   1.000
_cell.length_b   1.000
_cell.length_c   1.000
_cell.angle_alpha   90.00
_cell.angle_beta   90.00
_cell.angle_gamma   90.00
#
_symmetry.space_group_name_H-M   'P 1'
#
loop_
_entity.id
_entity.type
_entity.pdbx_description
1 polymer ?
#
loop_
_entity_poly.entity_id
_entity_poly.type
_entity_poly.pdbx_seq_one_letter_code
_entity_poly.pdbx_strand_id
1 'polypeptide(L)'
;MLMRLLAALVVALFALPVHAQQADLLDQAIADATRTFERALPQLGATMMGVDTNAYRDALKARRFHSARTGGARDVIFVIENSENGPCARFAAYVAGVANSDAAHMFLCPQFFTPDADLLRETTILHEMVHVVAGTDECQAMAFTAQVQMLARGSFVPVERYWKANGCVGSRYKLPD
;
A
#
# COMPACT_ATOMS: atom_id res chain seq x y z
N MET A 1 28.98 -32.07 -22.72
CA MET A 1 27.59 -31.56 -22.69
C MET A 1 26.92 -31.72 -21.33
N LEU A 2 27.08 -32.86 -20.63
CA LEU A 2 26.48 -33.10 -19.30
C LEU A 2 26.84 -32.03 -18.23
N MET A 3 28.10 -31.57 -18.19
CA MET A 3 28.55 -30.52 -17.26
C MET A 3 27.95 -29.12 -17.52
N ARG A 4 27.56 -28.80 -18.77
CA ARG A 4 26.90 -27.53 -19.12
C ARG A 4 25.41 -27.55 -18.74
N LEU A 5 24.77 -28.72 -18.82
CA LEU A 5 23.40 -28.93 -18.36
C LEU A 5 23.29 -28.89 -16.82
N LEU A 6 24.27 -29.45 -16.10
CA LEU A 6 24.31 -29.33 -14.63
C LEU A 6 24.51 -27.89 -14.15
N ALA A 7 25.39 -27.12 -14.80
CA ALA A 7 25.62 -25.71 -14.43
C ALA A 7 24.38 -24.84 -14.68
N ALA A 8 23.64 -25.07 -15.77
CA ALA A 8 22.38 -24.38 -16.05
C ALA A 8 21.26 -24.74 -15.06
N LEU A 9 21.21 -25.99 -14.59
CA LEU A 9 20.22 -26.44 -13.61
C LEU A 9 20.47 -25.83 -12.22
N VAL A 10 21.73 -25.69 -11.82
CA VAL A 10 22.11 -25.10 -10.53
C VAL A 10 21.76 -23.61 -10.47
N VAL A 11 21.99 -22.84 -11.54
CA VAL A 11 21.64 -21.41 -11.60
C VAL A 11 20.12 -21.18 -11.59
N ALA A 12 19.34 -22.07 -12.23
CA ALA A 12 17.87 -21.97 -12.20
C ALA A 12 17.26 -22.23 -10.81
N LEU A 13 17.90 -23.04 -9.96
CA LEU A 13 17.44 -23.28 -8.58
C LEU A 13 17.68 -22.09 -7.63
N PHE A 14 18.65 -21.22 -7.91
CA PHE A 14 19.00 -20.09 -7.03
C PHE A 14 18.35 -18.75 -7.40
N ALA A 15 17.67 -18.64 -8.55
CA ALA A 15 16.98 -17.40 -8.97
C ALA A 15 15.52 -17.32 -8.48
N LEU A 16 14.93 -18.43 -8.04
CA LEU A 16 13.55 -18.51 -7.51
C LEU A 16 13.33 -17.95 -6.08
N PRO A 17 14.29 -17.92 -5.14
CA PRO A 17 13.99 -17.61 -3.74
C PRO A 17 13.66 -16.13 -3.50
N VAL A 18 14.24 -15.21 -4.27
CA VAL A 18 14.07 -13.76 -4.05
C VAL A 18 12.65 -13.31 -4.39
N HIS A 19 12.08 -13.76 -5.52
CA HIS A 19 10.72 -13.40 -5.90
C HIS A 19 9.66 -14.03 -5.00
N ALA A 20 9.86 -15.27 -4.56
CA ALA A 20 8.98 -15.92 -3.59
C ALA A 20 8.97 -15.15 -2.25
N GLN A 21 10.15 -14.76 -1.76
CA GLN A 21 10.27 -13.97 -0.53
C GLN A 21 9.59 -12.60 -0.64
N GLN A 22 9.72 -11.91 -1.77
CA GLN A 22 9.05 -10.62 -1.99
C GLN A 22 7.52 -10.76 -2.03
N ALA A 23 7.02 -11.83 -2.65
CA ALA A 23 5.59 -12.13 -2.66
C ALA A 23 5.07 -12.42 -1.24
N ASP A 24 5.80 -13.21 -0.45
CA ASP A 24 5.43 -13.50 0.94
C ASP A 24 5.39 -12.23 1.80
N LEU A 25 6.37 -11.32 1.62
CA LEU A 25 6.39 -10.03 2.33
C LEU A 25 5.21 -9.13 1.95
N LEU A 26 4.83 -9.13 0.67
CA LEU A 26 3.65 -8.38 0.20
C LEU A 26 2.36 -8.97 0.77
N ASP A 27 2.18 -10.29 0.68
CA ASP A 27 1.00 -10.98 1.18
C ASP A 27 0.84 -10.77 2.69
N GLN A 28 1.94 -10.83 3.44
CA GLN A 28 1.96 -10.51 4.87
C GLN A 28 1.55 -9.06 5.12
N ALA A 29 2.10 -8.09 4.38
CA ALA A 29 1.76 -6.67 4.53
C ALA A 29 0.29 -6.37 4.24
N ILE A 30 -0.28 -6.99 3.19
CA ILE A 30 -1.71 -6.87 2.85
C ILE A 30 -2.56 -7.50 3.96
N ALA A 31 -2.18 -8.68 4.45
CA ALA A 31 -2.88 -9.34 5.54
C ALA A 31 -2.86 -8.50 6.82
N ASP A 32 -1.73 -7.86 7.14
CA ASP A 32 -1.55 -7.01 8.32
C ASP A 32 -2.41 -5.75 8.21
N ALA A 33 -2.33 -5.04 7.09
CA ALA A 33 -3.15 -3.87 6.80
C ALA A 33 -4.65 -4.20 6.84
N THR A 34 -5.05 -5.33 6.26
CA THR A 34 -6.45 -5.81 6.31
C THR A 34 -6.89 -6.06 7.75
N ARG A 35 -6.09 -6.74 8.57
CA ARG A 35 -6.45 -6.99 9.98
C ARG A 35 -6.57 -5.71 10.77
N THR A 36 -5.68 -4.75 10.56
CA THR A 36 -5.76 -3.43 11.21
C THR A 36 -7.00 -2.68 10.78
N PHE A 37 -7.30 -2.63 9.48
CA PHE A 37 -8.50 -1.98 8.98
C PHE A 37 -9.78 -2.63 9.53
N GLU A 38 -9.89 -3.97 9.53
CA GLU A 38 -11.06 -4.67 10.04
C GLU A 38 -11.29 -4.44 11.55
N ARG A 39 -10.22 -4.27 12.34
CA ARG A 39 -10.35 -3.86 13.75
C ARG A 39 -10.89 -2.44 13.91
N ALA A 40 -10.49 -1.52 13.04
CA ALA A 40 -10.96 -0.14 13.05
C ALA A 40 -12.39 0.00 12.51
N LEU A 41 -12.80 -0.87 11.57
CA LEU A 41 -14.02 -0.78 10.78
C LEU A 41 -15.31 -0.45 11.57
N PRO A 42 -15.59 -1.05 12.74
CA PRO A 42 -16.80 -0.74 13.51
C PRO A 42 -16.91 0.74 13.92
N GLN A 43 -15.80 1.49 13.93
CA GLN A 43 -15.72 2.89 14.36
C GLN A 43 -15.60 3.88 13.19
N LEU A 44 -15.36 3.43 11.95
CA LEU A 44 -15.09 4.32 10.81
C LEU A 44 -16.36 4.92 10.19
N GLY A 45 -17.53 4.31 10.41
CA GLY A 45 -18.76 4.66 9.68
C GLY A 45 -18.70 4.28 8.20
N ALA A 46 -19.66 4.72 7.39
CA ALA A 46 -19.69 4.40 5.95
C ALA A 46 -18.63 5.16 5.15
N THR A 47 -18.37 6.41 5.53
CA THR A 47 -17.35 7.29 4.94
C THR A 47 -16.56 7.97 6.05
N MET A 48 -15.24 8.04 5.90
CA MET A 48 -14.37 8.80 6.80
C MET A 48 -13.37 9.62 6.02
N MET A 49 -13.28 10.92 6.32
CA MET A 49 -12.41 11.88 5.62
C MET A 49 -12.60 11.88 4.09
N GLY A 50 -13.76 11.47 3.57
CA GLY A 50 -14.01 11.32 2.13
C GLY A 50 -13.60 9.97 1.53
N VAL A 51 -13.11 9.03 2.33
CA VAL A 51 -12.82 7.64 1.94
C VAL A 51 -14.06 6.77 2.19
N ASP A 52 -14.56 6.11 1.16
CA ASP A 52 -15.61 5.08 1.28
C ASP A 52 -15.01 3.82 1.91
N THR A 53 -15.50 3.45 3.09
CA THR A 53 -14.93 2.36 3.89
C THR A 53 -15.22 0.98 3.29
N ASN A 54 -16.34 0.80 2.58
CA ASN A 54 -16.64 -0.45 1.91
C ASN A 54 -15.77 -0.61 0.67
N ALA A 55 -15.64 0.43 -0.15
CA ALA A 55 -14.75 0.40 -1.31
C ALA A 55 -13.29 0.18 -0.89
N TYR A 56 -12.85 0.80 0.21
CA TYR A 56 -11.51 0.59 0.78
C TYR A 56 -11.32 -0.85 1.29
N ARG A 57 -12.31 -1.40 1.98
CA ARG A 57 -12.31 -2.80 2.43
C ARG A 57 -12.18 -3.77 1.26
N ASP A 58 -12.99 -3.57 0.22
CA ASP A 58 -12.98 -4.40 -0.98
C ASP A 58 -11.62 -4.30 -1.70
N ALA A 59 -11.07 -3.08 -1.81
CA ALA A 59 -9.75 -2.86 -2.39
C ALA A 59 -8.65 -3.62 -1.64
N LEU A 60 -8.66 -3.63 -0.30
CA LEU A 60 -7.72 -4.39 0.52
C LEU A 60 -7.88 -5.91 0.39
N LYS A 61 -9.12 -6.42 0.44
CA LYS A 61 -9.39 -7.85 0.56
C LYS A 61 -9.55 -8.57 -0.76
N ALA A 62 -10.33 -7.98 -1.65
CA ALA A 62 -10.65 -8.55 -2.95
C ALA A 62 -9.69 -8.08 -4.04
N ARG A 63 -8.82 -7.09 -3.74
CA ARG A 63 -8.00 -6.39 -4.75
C ARG A 63 -8.86 -5.84 -5.87
N ARG A 64 -10.08 -5.44 -5.53
CA ARG A 64 -11.08 -4.93 -6.46
C ARG A 64 -11.97 -3.96 -5.70
N PHE A 65 -12.30 -2.84 -6.33
CA PHE A 65 -13.14 -1.84 -5.69
C PHE A 65 -14.08 -1.21 -6.70
N HIS A 66 -15.21 -0.72 -6.21
CA HIS A 66 -16.12 0.09 -7.00
C HIS A 66 -15.90 1.56 -6.63
N SER A 67 -15.67 2.41 -7.64
CA SER A 67 -15.60 3.86 -7.42
C SER A 67 -16.62 4.57 -8.29
N ALA A 68 -17.50 5.34 -7.64
CA ALA A 68 -18.42 6.24 -8.33
C ALA A 68 -17.66 7.27 -9.20
N ARG A 69 -16.41 7.60 -8.84
CA ARG A 69 -15.54 8.49 -9.62
C ARG A 69 -15.12 7.88 -10.95
N THR A 70 -14.91 6.57 -11.01
CA THR A 70 -14.39 5.88 -12.20
C THR A 70 -15.47 5.11 -12.97
N GLY A 71 -16.71 5.10 -12.49
CA GLY A 71 -17.87 4.58 -13.22
C GLY A 71 -17.99 3.04 -13.26
N GLY A 72 -17.25 2.31 -12.43
CA GLY A 72 -17.30 0.85 -12.41
C GLY A 72 -16.29 0.20 -11.47
N ALA A 73 -16.33 -1.14 -11.42
CA ALA A 73 -15.37 -1.93 -10.65
C ALA A 73 -13.99 -1.94 -11.32
N ARG A 74 -12.94 -1.79 -10.52
CA ARG A 74 -11.53 -1.69 -10.92
C ARG A 74 -10.72 -2.69 -10.11
N ASP A 75 -9.71 -3.28 -10.72
CA ASP A 75 -8.75 -4.14 -10.01
C ASP A 75 -7.59 -3.31 -9.43
N VAL A 76 -6.98 -3.84 -8.36
CA VAL A 76 -5.74 -3.32 -7.78
C VAL A 76 -4.61 -4.27 -8.14
N ILE A 77 -3.67 -3.79 -8.94
CA ILE A 77 -2.55 -4.58 -9.45
C ILE A 77 -1.28 -4.14 -8.72
N PHE A 78 -0.64 -5.06 -8.03
CA PHE A 78 0.66 -4.82 -7.40
C PHE A 78 1.78 -5.10 -8.40
N VAL A 79 2.71 -4.16 -8.52
CA VAL A 79 3.86 -4.24 -9.41
C VAL A 79 5.12 -4.08 -8.57
N ILE A 80 6.06 -5.02 -8.65
CA ILE A 80 7.34 -4.91 -7.93
C ILE A 80 8.36 -4.20 -8.83
N GLU A 81 8.90 -3.10 -8.35
CA GLU A 81 9.95 -2.33 -9.01
C GLU A 81 11.33 -2.77 -8.51
N ASN A 82 12.25 -2.97 -9.45
CA ASN A 82 13.65 -3.31 -9.14
C ASN A 82 14.58 -2.08 -9.16
N SER A 83 14.06 -0.91 -9.55
CA SER A 83 14.83 0.32 -9.72
C SER A 83 14.59 1.28 -8.56
N GLU A 84 15.66 1.88 -8.04
CA GLU A 84 15.60 2.97 -7.05
C GLU A 84 15.50 4.36 -7.70
N ASN A 85 15.21 4.44 -9.01
CA ASN A 85 15.08 5.71 -9.73
C ASN A 85 13.63 6.20 -9.81
N GLY A 86 13.44 7.45 -10.23
CA GLY A 86 12.10 8.02 -10.41
C GLY A 86 11.35 8.15 -9.08
N PRO A 87 10.05 7.81 -9.01
CA PRO A 87 9.31 7.80 -7.74
C PRO A 87 9.94 6.92 -6.66
N CYS A 88 10.55 5.79 -7.04
CA CYS A 88 11.19 4.87 -6.11
C CYS A 88 12.48 5.40 -5.48
N ALA A 89 12.99 6.56 -5.91
CA ALA A 89 14.09 7.23 -5.23
C ALA A 89 13.68 7.84 -3.88
N ARG A 90 12.37 7.95 -3.62
CA ARG A 90 11.83 8.70 -2.47
C ARG A 90 10.76 7.96 -1.68
N PHE A 91 10.11 6.97 -2.27
CA PHE A 91 8.94 6.34 -1.71
C PHE A 91 9.11 4.82 -1.61
N ALA A 92 8.43 4.22 -0.64
CA ALA A 92 8.33 2.76 -0.52
C ALA A 92 7.31 2.19 -1.52
N ALA A 93 6.32 2.96 -1.93
CA ALA A 93 5.39 2.62 -2.99
C ALA A 93 4.80 3.88 -3.61
N TYR A 94 4.09 3.75 -4.72
CA TYR A 94 3.24 4.79 -5.28
C TYR A 94 2.10 4.19 -6.12
N VAL A 95 1.02 4.93 -6.30
CA VAL A 95 -0.12 4.53 -7.12
C VAL A 95 -0.20 5.33 -8.43
N ALA A 96 -0.48 4.64 -9.53
CA ALA A 96 -0.79 5.26 -10.82
C ALA A 96 -1.94 4.55 -11.55
N GLY A 97 -2.42 5.17 -12.64
CA GLY A 97 -3.45 4.59 -13.52
C GLY A 97 -4.90 4.72 -13.05
N VAL A 98 -5.17 5.19 -11.82
CA VAL A 98 -6.52 5.21 -11.24
C VAL A 98 -7.55 5.98 -12.08
N ALA A 99 -7.16 7.09 -12.69
CA ALA A 99 -8.08 7.93 -13.47
C ALA A 99 -8.30 7.45 -14.91
N ASN A 100 -7.32 6.75 -15.51
CA ASN A 100 -7.22 6.55 -16.96
C ASN A 100 -7.05 5.08 -17.36
N SER A 101 -7.25 4.14 -16.43
CA SER A 101 -7.08 2.70 -16.65
C SER A 101 -8.20 1.91 -16.00
N ASP A 102 -8.35 0.67 -16.44
CA ASP A 102 -9.26 -0.30 -15.85
C ASP A 102 -8.73 -0.90 -14.53
N ALA A 103 -7.49 -0.58 -14.17
CA ALA A 103 -6.88 -0.96 -12.91
C ALA A 103 -6.09 0.19 -12.27
N ALA A 104 -6.11 0.20 -10.94
CA ALA A 104 -5.15 0.97 -10.16
C ALA A 104 -3.87 0.14 -10.00
N HIS A 105 -2.74 0.70 -10.40
CA HIS A 105 -1.44 0.03 -10.26
C HIS A 105 -0.74 0.59 -9.04
N MET A 106 -0.40 -0.30 -8.10
CA MET A 106 0.38 0.02 -6.91
C MET A 106 1.79 -0.54 -7.12
N PHE A 107 2.74 0.37 -7.34
CA PHE A 107 4.14 0.04 -7.56
C PHE A 107 4.85 -0.02 -6.21
N LEU A 108 5.51 -1.14 -5.93
CA LEU A 108 6.25 -1.42 -4.70
C LEU A 108 7.74 -1.24 -4.99
N CYS A 109 8.33 -0.24 -4.36
CA CYS A 109 9.73 0.12 -4.54
C CYS A 109 10.66 -0.70 -3.65
N PRO A 110 11.98 -0.76 -3.94
CA PRO A 110 12.93 -1.54 -3.14
C PRO A 110 12.87 -1.27 -1.63
N GLN A 111 12.63 -0.02 -1.23
CA GLN A 111 12.50 0.35 0.19
C GLN A 111 11.38 -0.41 0.92
N PHE A 112 10.29 -0.80 0.23
CA PHE A 112 9.23 -1.62 0.82
C PHE A 112 9.74 -2.99 1.30
N PHE A 113 10.73 -3.55 0.60
CA PHE A 113 11.27 -4.88 0.88
C PHE A 113 12.49 -4.84 1.83
N THR A 114 12.80 -3.68 2.42
CA THR A 114 13.86 -3.57 3.43
C THR A 114 13.58 -4.54 4.59
N PRO A 115 14.60 -5.24 5.11
CA PRO A 115 14.44 -6.07 6.32
C PRO A 115 13.85 -5.29 7.50
N ASP A 116 13.11 -5.99 8.36
CA ASP A 116 12.52 -5.47 9.61
C ASP A 116 11.62 -4.22 9.45
N ALA A 117 11.07 -4.03 8.25
CA ALA A 117 10.24 -2.86 7.90
C ALA A 117 8.73 -3.14 7.99
N ASP A 118 8.28 -4.04 8.86
CA ASP A 118 6.87 -4.51 8.90
C ASP A 118 5.88 -3.36 9.10
N LEU A 119 6.16 -2.45 10.04
CA LEU A 119 5.33 -1.25 10.28
C LEU A 119 5.31 -0.29 9.09
N LEU A 120 6.43 -0.17 8.37
CA LEU A 120 6.48 0.61 7.14
C LEU A 120 5.58 -0.03 6.08
N ARG A 121 5.70 -1.35 5.85
CA ARG A 121 4.89 -2.05 4.83
C ARG A 121 3.41 -1.94 5.12
N GLU A 122 2.98 -2.21 6.35
CA GLU A 122 1.58 -2.05 6.77
C GLU A 122 1.08 -0.62 6.51
N THR A 123 1.84 0.39 6.95
CA THR A 123 1.50 1.80 6.78
C THR A 123 1.44 2.19 5.30
N THR A 124 2.37 1.69 4.48
CA THR A 124 2.40 1.93 3.05
C THR A 124 1.19 1.31 2.35
N ILE A 125 0.82 0.06 2.67
CA ILE A 125 -0.39 -0.55 2.10
C ILE A 125 -1.63 0.26 2.48
N LEU A 126 -1.76 0.65 3.76
CA LEU A 126 -2.90 1.45 4.20
C LEU A 126 -2.98 2.80 3.49
N HIS A 127 -1.85 3.49 3.36
CA HIS A 127 -1.73 4.81 2.75
C HIS A 127 -2.05 4.79 1.25
N GLU A 128 -1.35 3.96 0.49
CA GLU A 128 -1.53 3.89 -0.97
C GLU A 128 -2.93 3.41 -1.34
N MET A 129 -3.55 2.57 -0.51
CA MET A 129 -4.93 2.16 -0.76
C MET A 129 -5.93 3.31 -0.67
N VAL A 130 -5.62 4.38 0.08
CA VAL A 130 -6.43 5.61 0.03
C VAL A 130 -6.29 6.27 -1.33
N HIS A 131 -5.11 6.27 -1.94
CA HIS A 131 -4.91 6.81 -3.29
C HIS A 131 -5.67 6.03 -4.36
N VAL A 132 -5.75 4.70 -4.21
CA VAL A 132 -6.58 3.84 -5.05
C VAL A 132 -8.05 4.27 -5.01
N VAL A 133 -8.60 4.46 -3.81
CA VAL A 133 -10.06 4.62 -3.63
C VAL A 133 -10.52 6.08 -3.66
N ALA A 134 -9.81 6.98 -2.99
CA ALA A 134 -10.24 8.36 -2.73
C ALA A 134 -9.48 9.41 -3.56
N GLY A 135 -8.29 9.11 -4.07
CA GLY A 135 -7.49 10.03 -4.91
C GLY A 135 -6.19 10.50 -4.27
N THR A 136 -5.52 11.45 -4.91
CA THR A 136 -4.08 11.75 -4.72
C THR A 136 -3.77 12.74 -3.58
N ASP A 137 -4.66 12.91 -2.62
CA ASP A 137 -4.45 13.85 -1.51
C ASP A 137 -3.62 13.16 -0.41
N GLU A 138 -2.31 13.46 -0.38
CA GLU A 138 -1.35 12.86 0.57
C GLU A 138 -1.76 13.06 2.04
N CYS A 139 -2.32 14.23 2.36
CA CYS A 139 -2.74 14.57 3.72
C CYS A 139 -3.99 13.80 4.13
N GLN A 140 -4.94 13.60 3.20
CA GLN A 140 -6.08 12.70 3.38
C GLN A 140 -5.61 11.26 3.63
N ALA A 141 -4.72 10.76 2.77
CA ALA A 141 -4.23 9.39 2.82
C ALA A 141 -3.51 9.09 4.13
N MET A 142 -2.62 10.00 4.56
CA MET A 142 -1.91 9.82 5.82
C MET A 142 -2.79 10.02 7.06
N ALA A 143 -3.70 11.00 7.05
CA ALA A 143 -4.63 11.20 8.16
C ALA A 143 -5.57 10.00 8.35
N PHE A 144 -6.13 9.47 7.27
CA PHE A 144 -6.97 8.28 7.30
C PHE A 144 -6.18 7.07 7.78
N THR A 145 -4.95 6.88 7.28
CA THR A 145 -4.06 5.78 7.72
C THR A 145 -3.77 5.85 9.22
N ALA A 146 -3.39 7.02 9.72
CA ALA A 146 -3.15 7.24 11.14
C ALA A 146 -4.41 6.98 11.98
N GLN A 147 -5.58 7.43 11.52
CA GLN A 147 -6.86 7.20 12.19
C GLN A 147 -7.23 5.72 12.24
N VAL A 148 -7.05 4.97 11.15
CA VAL A 148 -7.27 3.51 11.11
C VAL A 148 -6.36 2.81 12.11
N GLN A 149 -5.07 3.15 12.15
CA GLN A 149 -4.14 2.58 13.12
C GLN A 149 -4.55 2.94 14.56
N MET A 150 -4.86 4.21 14.84
CA MET A 150 -5.31 4.66 16.17
C MET A 150 -6.55 3.88 16.63
N LEU A 151 -7.57 3.74 15.79
CA LEU A 151 -8.79 3.01 16.16
C LEU A 151 -8.55 1.51 16.35
N ALA A 152 -7.59 0.93 15.63
CA ALA A 152 -7.31 -0.49 15.68
C ALA A 152 -6.44 -0.92 16.89
N ARG A 153 -5.52 -0.07 17.35
CA ARG A 153 -4.52 -0.43 18.38
C ARG A 153 -4.24 0.65 19.43
N GLY A 154 -4.91 1.81 19.38
CA GLY A 154 -4.68 2.94 20.29
C GLY A 154 -3.39 3.73 20.02
N SER A 155 -2.73 3.49 18.88
CA SER A 155 -1.55 4.23 18.44
C SER A 155 -1.35 4.11 16.93
N PHE A 156 -0.63 5.06 16.35
CA PHE A 156 -0.25 5.04 14.93
C PHE A 156 1.26 5.22 14.76
N VAL A 157 1.78 4.87 13.59
CA VAL A 157 3.21 5.05 13.30
C VAL A 157 3.54 6.55 13.29
N PRO A 158 4.60 7.01 13.98
CA PRO A 158 5.00 8.41 13.94
C PRO A 158 5.33 8.86 12.51
N VAL A 159 4.62 9.87 12.03
CA VAL A 159 4.68 10.34 10.64
C VAL A 159 4.94 11.84 10.54
N GLU A 160 5.41 12.50 11.59
CA GLU A 160 5.57 13.96 11.68
C GLU A 160 6.49 14.50 10.58
N ARG A 161 7.57 13.78 10.28
CA ARG A 161 8.49 14.16 9.20
C ARG A 161 7.79 14.12 7.84
N TYR A 162 7.04 13.04 7.56
CA TYR A 162 6.27 12.90 6.33
C TYR A 162 5.17 13.97 6.26
N TRP A 163 4.43 14.16 7.35
CA TRP A 163 3.35 15.13 7.48
C TRP A 163 3.82 16.57 7.20
N LYS A 164 4.96 16.95 7.76
CA LYS A 164 5.59 18.26 7.51
C LYS A 164 6.11 18.37 6.07
N ALA A 165 6.76 17.34 5.57
CA ALA A 165 7.33 17.34 4.21
C ALA A 165 6.26 17.51 3.12
N ASN A 166 5.05 16.98 3.34
CA ASN A 166 3.90 17.11 2.44
C ASN A 166 3.03 18.34 2.74
N GLY A 167 3.45 19.25 3.64
CA GLY A 167 2.73 20.49 3.92
C GLY A 167 1.41 20.31 4.66
N CYS A 168 1.19 19.16 5.31
CA CYS A 168 -0.12 18.79 5.87
C CYS A 168 -0.49 19.57 7.15
N VAL A 169 0.45 20.29 7.77
CA VAL A 169 0.23 21.11 8.98
C VAL A 169 -0.87 22.17 8.77
N GLY A 170 -0.96 22.73 7.57
CA GLY A 170 -1.98 23.73 7.21
C GLY A 170 -3.20 23.15 6.46
N SER A 171 -3.26 21.82 6.29
CA SER A 171 -4.35 21.18 5.56
C SER A 171 -5.63 21.10 6.39
N ARG A 172 -6.74 20.73 5.73
CA ARG A 172 -8.01 20.46 6.43
C ARG A 172 -8.01 19.15 7.23
N TYR A 173 -7.02 18.29 7.03
CA TYR A 173 -6.91 17.01 7.72
C TYR A 173 -6.02 17.14 8.95
N LYS A 174 -6.23 16.24 9.91
CA LYS A 174 -5.57 16.21 11.20
C LYS A 174 -5.09 14.78 11.47
N LEU A 175 -3.92 14.66 12.09
CA LEU A 175 -3.53 13.40 12.72
C LEU A 175 -4.38 13.21 14.00
N PRO A 176 -4.71 11.97 14.37
CA PRO A 176 -5.37 11.69 15.65
C PRO A 176 -4.45 12.04 16.82
N ASP A 177 -5.05 12.48 17.93
CA ASP A 177 -4.36 12.78 19.19
C ASP A 177 -3.93 11.51 19.93
#